data_AF-A0A8S0ZKE2-F1
#
_entry.id   AF-A0A8S0ZKE2-F1
#
_cell.length_a   1.000
_cell.length_b   1.000
_cell.length_c   1.000
_cell.angle_alpha   90.00
_cell.angle_beta   90.00
_cell.angle_gamma   90.00
#
_symmetry.space_group_name_H-M   'P 1'
#
loop_
_entity.id
_entity.type
_entity.pdbx_description
1 polymer ?
#
loop_
_entity_poly.entity_id
_entity_poly.type
_entity_poly.pdbx_seq_one_letter_code
_entity_poly.pdbx_strand_id
1 'polypeptide(L)'
;MERYTHQERGTIVSIFLRNNSSVVLAQREFRRRFPGRPAPTAQTLRRLATNLEEYGTTRDAAKSGRPRSARSAENIAAVAEDVELSPETSTRRRASQLAISRSSLRRILVKDLRMFPYKVQSVHHLLPVDRQTRVTYAQAILNLEDEVDDFSTTIIMSDEAHFHLNGYVNKQNYRFWGTENPRVMHEEPLHPLKVTAWCAVHAGGVIGPFFFEDAAGQTTTVDGARYRAMLTEFFLLQLNELGLEDMWFQQDGATAHTARATTDILKTAFPGRLISRFGDLHWPARSPDLTVPDFFLWGFLKSRVYVNKPETLEALKDNIRHECKNLSPEVLAEVMKNAIKRARIAINCGGAHLTDIIFST
;
A
#
# COMPACT_ATOMS: atom_id res chain seq x y z
N MET A 1 -49.72 5.46 2.57
CA MET A 1 -49.77 6.82 1.97
C MET A 1 -49.67 6.65 0.47
N GLU A 2 -50.78 6.85 -0.24
CA GLU A 2 -50.86 6.59 -1.69
C GLU A 2 -49.83 7.43 -2.44
N ARG A 3 -48.93 6.74 -3.17
CA ARG A 3 -47.82 7.39 -3.89
C ARG A 3 -48.28 7.77 -5.29
N TYR A 4 -48.72 9.01 -5.46
CA TYR A 4 -48.81 9.62 -6.79
C TYR A 4 -47.41 9.91 -7.31
N THR A 5 -47.13 9.50 -8.54
CA THR A 5 -45.88 9.84 -9.26
C THR A 5 -45.80 11.34 -9.55
N HIS A 6 -44.62 11.85 -9.90
CA HIS A 6 -44.44 13.26 -10.24
C HIS A 6 -45.36 13.72 -11.38
N GLN A 7 -45.57 12.87 -12.39
CA GLN A 7 -46.45 13.15 -13.53
C GLN A 7 -47.93 13.11 -13.14
N GLU A 8 -48.33 12.16 -12.27
CA GLU A 8 -49.69 12.09 -11.74
C GLU A 8 -50.01 13.35 -10.91
N ARG A 9 -49.08 13.81 -10.05
CA ARG A 9 -49.26 15.04 -9.26
C ARG A 9 -49.47 16.27 -10.15
N GLY A 10 -48.70 16.41 -11.23
CA GLY A 10 -48.90 17.49 -12.20
C GLY A 10 -50.27 17.44 -12.86
N THR A 11 -50.74 16.24 -13.22
CA THR A 11 -52.07 16.05 -13.81
C THR A 11 -53.19 16.37 -12.82
N ILE A 12 -53.02 15.97 -11.55
CA ILE A 12 -53.97 16.24 -10.46
C ILE A 12 -54.16 17.74 -10.25
N VAL A 13 -53.07 18.50 -10.18
CA VAL A 13 -53.14 19.96 -10.02
C VAL A 13 -53.77 20.62 -11.24
N SER A 14 -53.42 20.17 -12.45
CA SER A 14 -54.03 20.66 -13.69
C SER A 14 -55.56 20.46 -13.72
N ILE A 15 -56.04 19.27 -13.35
CA ILE A 15 -57.48 18.98 -13.25
C ILE A 15 -58.15 19.87 -12.19
N PHE A 16 -57.50 20.05 -11.04
CA PHE A 16 -58.05 20.85 -9.94
C PHE A 16 -58.21 22.32 -10.34
N LEU A 17 -57.19 22.93 -10.93
CA LEU A 17 -57.21 24.33 -11.34
C LEU A 17 -58.20 24.57 -12.50
N ARG A 18 -58.26 23.66 -13.49
CA ARG A 18 -59.21 23.77 -14.62
C ARG A 18 -60.67 23.67 -14.21
N ASN A 19 -60.96 23.02 -13.09
CA ASN A 19 -62.30 22.90 -12.52
C ASN A 19 -62.60 23.99 -11.49
N ASN A 20 -62.03 25.19 -11.64
CA ASN A 20 -62.21 26.32 -10.72
C ASN A 20 -61.95 25.95 -9.25
N SER A 21 -60.95 25.10 -9.00
CA SER A 21 -60.61 24.60 -7.65
C SER A 21 -61.76 23.88 -6.92
N SER A 22 -62.74 23.36 -7.67
CA SER A 22 -63.82 22.53 -7.12
C SER A 22 -63.35 21.10 -6.88
N VAL A 23 -63.32 20.69 -5.62
CA VAL A 23 -62.92 19.33 -5.20
C VAL A 23 -63.80 18.27 -5.86
N VAL A 24 -65.11 18.50 -5.91
CA VAL A 24 -66.08 17.51 -6.42
C VAL A 24 -65.91 17.30 -7.93
N LEU A 25 -65.77 18.40 -8.69
CA LEU A 25 -65.57 18.34 -10.13
C LEU A 25 -64.20 17.73 -10.47
N ALA A 26 -63.15 18.14 -9.76
CA ALA A 26 -61.80 17.62 -9.95
C ALA A 26 -61.71 16.12 -9.65
N GLN A 27 -62.36 15.63 -8.59
CA GLN A 27 -62.41 14.20 -8.29
C GLN A 27 -63.23 13.42 -9.33
N ARG A 28 -64.33 13.99 -9.83
CA ARG A 28 -65.15 13.37 -10.89
C ARG A 28 -64.36 13.24 -12.20
N GLU A 29 -63.65 14.29 -12.60
CA GLU A 29 -62.80 14.27 -13.78
C GLU A 29 -61.59 13.35 -13.61
N PHE A 30 -60.97 13.33 -12.43
CA PHE A 30 -59.89 12.39 -12.12
C PHE A 30 -60.35 10.93 -12.26
N ARG A 31 -61.52 10.57 -11.71
CA ARG A 31 -62.09 9.21 -11.83
C ARG A 31 -62.37 8.82 -13.28
N ARG A 32 -62.79 9.77 -14.14
CA ARG A 32 -62.97 9.51 -15.57
C ARG A 32 -61.64 9.25 -16.29
N ARG A 33 -60.59 9.99 -15.93
CA ARG A 33 -59.28 9.92 -16.59
C ARG A 33 -58.41 8.77 -16.09
N PHE A 34 -58.60 8.35 -14.84
CA PHE A 34 -57.87 7.27 -14.19
C PHE A 34 -58.84 6.24 -13.57
N PRO A 35 -59.54 5.43 -14.40
CA PRO A 35 -60.45 4.42 -13.89
C PRO A 35 -59.71 3.39 -13.03
N GLY A 36 -60.32 2.99 -11.90
CA GLY A 36 -59.73 2.03 -10.97
C GLY A 36 -58.72 2.60 -9.96
N ARG A 37 -58.36 3.89 -10.05
CA ARG A 37 -57.55 4.58 -9.04
C ARG A 37 -58.42 5.34 -8.04
N PRO A 38 -58.10 5.31 -6.73
CA PRO A 38 -58.78 6.15 -5.74
C PRO A 38 -58.52 7.63 -6.04
N ALA A 39 -59.59 8.42 -5.99
CA ALA A 39 -59.50 9.85 -6.28
C ALA A 39 -58.73 10.58 -5.16
N PRO A 40 -57.88 11.58 -5.49
CA PRO A 40 -57.17 12.36 -4.49
C PRO A 40 -58.12 13.02 -3.49
N THR A 41 -57.71 13.04 -2.23
CA THR A 41 -58.47 13.72 -1.17
C THR A 41 -58.48 15.24 -1.38
N ALA A 42 -59.48 15.92 -0.83
CA ALA A 42 -59.57 17.38 -0.85
C ALA A 42 -58.28 18.05 -0.33
N GLN A 43 -57.70 17.48 0.74
CA GLN A 43 -56.44 17.94 1.32
C GLN A 43 -55.27 17.78 0.34
N THR A 44 -55.20 16.66 -0.38
CA THR A 44 -54.13 16.43 -1.36
C THR A 44 -54.23 17.39 -2.55
N LEU A 45 -55.45 17.63 -3.06
CA LEU A 45 -55.70 18.57 -4.15
C LEU A 45 -55.26 19.99 -3.77
N ARG A 46 -55.71 20.49 -2.62
CA ARG A 46 -55.34 21.82 -2.12
C ARG A 46 -53.84 21.92 -1.85
N ARG A 47 -53.25 20.96 -1.13
CA ARG A 47 -51.81 20.96 -0.83
C ARG A 47 -50.94 20.99 -2.08
N LEU A 48 -51.27 20.19 -3.11
CA LEU A 48 -50.48 20.17 -4.33
C LEU A 48 -50.62 21.47 -5.13
N ALA A 49 -51.81 22.08 -5.15
CA ALA A 49 -52.03 23.38 -5.78
C ALA A 49 -51.29 24.51 -5.06
N THR A 50 -51.42 24.60 -3.73
CA THR A 50 -50.68 25.56 -2.91
C THR A 50 -49.16 25.39 -3.07
N ASN A 51 -48.65 24.16 -3.06
CA ASN A 51 -47.22 23.94 -3.27
C ASN A 51 -46.74 24.39 -4.66
N LEU A 52 -47.58 24.25 -5.69
CA LEU A 52 -47.27 24.74 -7.03
C LEU A 52 -47.25 26.26 -7.09
N GLU A 53 -48.21 26.94 -6.45
CA GLU A 53 -48.29 28.40 -6.40
C GLU A 53 -47.17 29.03 -5.56
N GLU A 54 -46.88 28.47 -4.39
CA GLU A 54 -45.89 29.04 -3.46
C GLU A 54 -44.45 28.68 -3.80
N TYR A 55 -44.18 27.44 -4.25
CA TYR A 55 -42.82 26.92 -4.42
C TYR A 55 -42.50 26.49 -5.86
N GLY A 56 -43.42 26.67 -6.81
CA GLY A 56 -43.23 26.28 -8.21
C GLY A 56 -43.09 24.77 -8.44
N THR A 57 -43.40 23.93 -7.44
CA THR A 57 -43.18 22.49 -7.53
C THR A 57 -44.23 21.68 -6.76
N THR A 58 -44.59 20.52 -7.31
CA THR A 58 -45.43 19.52 -6.61
C THR A 58 -44.59 18.42 -5.93
N ARG A 59 -43.26 18.58 -5.91
CA ARG A 59 -42.32 17.69 -5.22
C ARG A 59 -42.42 17.87 -3.71
N ASP A 60 -42.26 16.77 -2.99
CA ASP A 60 -42.12 16.84 -1.54
C ASP A 60 -40.79 17.52 -1.20
N ALA A 61 -40.80 18.40 -0.19
CA ALA A 61 -39.58 19.03 0.29
C ALA A 61 -38.58 17.96 0.76
N ALA A 62 -37.28 18.22 0.56
CA ALA A 62 -36.23 17.39 1.12
C ALA A 62 -36.39 17.36 2.64
N LYS A 63 -36.59 16.17 3.22
CA LYS A 63 -36.70 16.05 4.67
C LYS A 63 -35.40 16.50 5.31
N SER A 64 -35.46 17.38 6.30
CA SER A 64 -34.31 17.68 7.15
C SER A 64 -33.88 16.38 7.82
N GLY A 65 -32.77 15.79 7.37
CA GLY A 65 -32.24 14.57 7.96
C GLY A 65 -31.95 14.74 9.45
N ARG A 66 -31.77 13.62 10.16
CA ARG A 66 -31.42 13.62 11.59
C ARG A 66 -30.13 14.44 11.83
N PRO A 67 -30.07 15.34 12.83
CA PRO A 67 -28.87 16.09 13.17
C PRO A 67 -27.69 15.15 13.46
N ARG A 68 -26.50 15.49 12.95
CA ARG A 68 -25.28 14.70 13.17
C ARG A 68 -24.71 14.98 14.57
N SER A 69 -25.19 14.29 15.59
CA SER A 69 -24.77 14.50 16.99
C SER A 69 -23.30 14.18 17.28
N ALA A 70 -22.69 13.23 16.56
CA ALA A 70 -21.35 12.74 16.86
C ALA A 70 -20.21 13.40 16.05
N ARG A 71 -20.53 14.13 14.97
CA ARG A 71 -19.56 14.88 14.13
C ARG A 71 -19.91 16.37 14.17
N SER A 72 -20.08 16.90 15.38
CA SER A 72 -20.25 18.35 15.60
C SER A 72 -18.95 19.08 15.29
N ALA A 73 -19.04 20.39 15.03
CA ALA A 73 -17.86 21.23 14.82
C ALA A 73 -16.89 21.18 16.03
N GLU A 74 -17.45 21.18 17.24
CA GLU A 74 -16.71 21.05 18.50
C GLU A 74 -15.92 19.74 18.59
N ASN A 75 -16.55 18.60 18.31
CA ASN A 75 -15.85 17.31 18.30
C ASN A 75 -14.78 17.22 17.20
N ILE A 76 -15.00 17.88 16.06
CA ILE A 76 -14.00 17.92 14.97
C ILE A 76 -12.78 18.74 15.42
N ALA A 77 -12.99 19.89 16.04
CA ALA A 77 -11.92 20.75 16.55
C ALA A 77 -11.13 20.08 17.67
N ALA A 78 -11.81 19.50 18.66
CA ALA A 78 -11.16 18.81 19.78
C ALA A 78 -10.32 17.60 19.31
N VAL A 79 -10.77 16.89 18.27
CA VAL A 79 -9.99 15.81 17.66
C VAL A 79 -8.77 16.36 16.91
N ALA A 80 -8.89 17.48 16.21
CA ALA A 80 -7.76 18.07 15.48
C ALA A 80 -6.64 18.51 16.42
N GLU A 81 -6.99 19.25 17.48
CA GLU A 81 -6.04 19.77 18.48
C GLU A 81 -5.31 18.64 19.23
N ASP A 82 -6.03 17.62 19.70
CA ASP A 82 -5.41 16.47 20.37
C ASP A 82 -4.50 15.69 19.41
N VAL A 83 -4.76 15.70 18.08
CA VAL A 83 -3.91 14.99 17.08
C VAL A 83 -2.58 15.71 16.93
N GLU A 84 -2.63 17.03 16.88
CA GLU A 84 -1.46 17.89 16.79
C GLU A 84 -0.57 17.79 18.04
N LEU A 85 -1.17 17.80 19.23
CA LEU A 85 -0.44 17.75 20.50
C LEU A 85 0.13 16.36 20.84
N SER A 86 -0.45 15.28 20.33
CA SER A 86 -0.06 13.92 20.70
C SER A 86 -0.32 12.91 19.57
N PRO A 87 0.42 12.99 18.46
CA PRO A 87 0.17 12.19 17.25
C PRO A 87 0.30 10.68 17.48
N GLU A 88 1.10 10.25 18.45
CA GLU A 88 1.31 8.85 18.82
C GLU A 88 0.13 8.24 19.61
N THR A 89 -0.79 9.07 20.10
CA THR A 89 -1.95 8.62 20.86
C THR A 89 -2.89 7.82 19.98
N SER A 90 -3.00 6.52 20.26
CA SER A 90 -3.89 5.61 19.53
C SER A 90 -5.32 6.14 19.45
N THR A 91 -5.98 5.88 18.31
CA THR A 91 -7.40 6.25 18.09
C THR A 91 -8.34 5.71 19.17
N ARG A 92 -7.99 4.59 19.83
CA ARG A 92 -8.77 4.05 20.96
C ARG A 92 -8.65 4.93 22.22
N ARG A 93 -7.43 5.32 22.59
CA ARG A 93 -7.17 6.16 23.76
C ARG A 93 -7.78 7.55 23.56
N ARG A 94 -7.58 8.12 22.37
CA ARG A 94 -8.15 9.38 21.91
C ARG A 94 -9.68 9.40 21.94
N ALA A 95 -10.32 8.33 21.48
CA ALA A 95 -11.78 8.18 21.56
C ALA A 95 -12.28 8.20 23.01
N SER A 96 -11.54 7.58 23.94
CA SER A 96 -11.86 7.58 25.36
C SER A 96 -11.65 8.95 26.01
N GLN A 97 -10.53 9.62 25.71
CA GLN A 97 -10.20 10.95 26.26
C GLN A 97 -11.18 12.01 25.82
N LEU A 98 -11.59 11.98 24.54
CA LEU A 98 -12.52 12.94 23.97
C LEU A 98 -13.99 12.52 24.13
N ALA A 99 -14.27 11.40 24.80
CA ALA A 99 -15.61 10.83 24.96
C ALA A 99 -16.40 10.65 23.64
N ILE A 100 -15.70 10.40 22.52
CA ILE A 100 -16.29 10.19 21.19
C ILE A 100 -16.21 8.71 20.83
N SER A 101 -17.30 8.15 20.29
CA SER A 101 -17.26 6.77 19.76
C SER A 101 -16.18 6.60 18.69
N ARG A 102 -15.41 5.51 18.75
CA ARG A 102 -14.33 5.19 17.79
C ARG A 102 -14.75 5.31 16.32
N SER A 103 -15.96 4.90 15.99
CA SER A 103 -16.51 4.95 14.63
C SER A 103 -16.75 6.38 14.15
N SER A 104 -17.04 7.30 15.08
CA SER A 104 -17.21 8.73 14.79
C SER A 104 -15.86 9.42 14.73
N LEU A 105 -14.94 9.12 15.65
CA LEU A 105 -13.55 9.58 15.60
C LEU A 105 -12.87 9.20 14.27
N ARG A 106 -13.00 7.95 13.81
CA ARG A 106 -12.46 7.52 12.51
C ARG A 106 -13.05 8.31 11.34
N ARG A 107 -14.35 8.61 11.40
CA ARG A 107 -15.01 9.43 10.36
C ARG A 107 -14.54 10.89 10.42
N ILE A 108 -14.29 11.42 11.61
CA ILE A 108 -13.71 12.76 11.80
C ILE A 108 -12.31 12.81 11.19
N LEU A 109 -11.41 11.92 11.62
CA LEU A 109 -10.05 11.84 11.10
C LEU A 109 -10.02 11.72 9.57
N VAL A 110 -10.76 10.76 9.00
CA VAL A 110 -10.64 10.45 7.56
C VAL A 110 -11.48 11.37 6.67
N LYS A 111 -12.71 11.72 7.08
CA LYS A 111 -13.66 12.43 6.20
C LYS A 111 -13.70 13.93 6.44
N ASP A 112 -13.51 14.39 7.68
CA ASP A 112 -13.55 15.81 8.02
C ASP A 112 -12.14 16.42 8.01
N LEU A 113 -11.20 15.79 8.71
CA LEU A 113 -9.82 16.27 8.86
C LEU A 113 -8.86 15.77 7.77
N ARG A 114 -9.30 14.81 6.94
CA ARG A 114 -8.49 14.21 5.85
C ARG A 114 -7.14 13.64 6.30
N MET A 115 -7.08 13.14 7.53
CA MET A 115 -5.91 12.50 8.13
C MET A 115 -5.92 10.97 7.89
N PHE A 116 -4.74 10.43 7.59
CA PHE A 116 -4.52 9.01 7.28
C PHE A 116 -3.52 8.41 8.28
N PRO A 117 -3.60 7.09 8.56
CA PRO A 117 -2.64 6.43 9.42
C PRO A 117 -1.31 6.20 8.68
N TYR A 118 -0.20 6.62 9.27
CA TYR A 118 1.16 6.38 8.79
C TYR A 118 1.91 5.41 9.71
N LYS A 119 2.84 4.62 9.15
CA LYS A 119 3.62 3.58 9.86
C LYS A 119 5.03 4.10 10.18
N VAL A 120 5.48 3.94 11.42
CA VAL A 120 6.88 4.18 11.81
C VAL A 120 7.75 3.03 11.29
N GLN A 121 8.78 3.35 10.52
CA GLN A 121 9.75 2.38 10.01
C GLN A 121 10.83 2.11 11.05
N SER A 122 11.05 0.83 11.39
CA SER A 122 12.16 0.42 12.27
C SER A 122 13.38 0.16 11.41
N VAL A 123 14.31 1.11 11.43
CA VAL A 123 15.55 1.10 10.65
C VAL A 123 16.75 0.92 11.59
N HIS A 124 17.83 0.29 11.13
CA HIS A 124 19.05 0.19 11.93
C HIS A 124 19.55 1.58 12.28
N HIS A 125 19.95 1.78 13.54
CA HIS A 125 20.49 3.06 13.97
C HIS A 125 21.71 3.45 13.12
N LEU A 126 21.63 4.61 12.46
CA LEU A 126 22.77 5.18 11.72
C LEU A 126 23.79 5.70 12.71
N LEU A 127 25.04 5.33 12.51
CA LEU A 127 26.16 6.01 13.14
C LEU A 127 26.45 7.31 12.36
N PRO A 128 27.13 8.30 12.97
CA PRO A 128 27.44 9.56 12.29
C PRO A 128 28.18 9.38 10.95
N VAL A 129 29.07 8.40 10.87
CA VAL A 129 29.81 8.06 9.64
C VAL A 129 28.91 7.51 8.53
N ASP A 130 27.80 6.84 8.89
CA ASP A 130 26.88 6.22 7.93
C ASP A 130 26.15 7.29 7.09
N ARG A 131 25.90 8.47 7.67
CA ARG A 131 25.25 9.57 6.94
C ARG A 131 26.11 10.06 5.78
N GLN A 132 27.39 10.28 6.04
CA GLN A 132 28.30 10.79 5.02
C GLN A 132 28.52 9.75 3.91
N THR A 133 28.68 8.47 4.27
CA THR A 133 28.83 7.41 3.26
C THR A 133 27.57 7.24 2.41
N ARG A 134 26.38 7.39 2.99
CA ARG A 134 25.10 7.42 2.25
C ARG A 134 25.01 8.58 1.28
N VAL A 135 25.42 9.79 1.70
CA VAL A 135 25.47 10.97 0.79
C VAL A 135 26.46 10.75 -0.34
N THR A 136 27.66 10.24 -0.04
CA THR A 136 28.67 9.96 -1.06
C THR A 136 28.19 8.93 -2.08
N TYR A 137 27.58 7.83 -1.60
CA TYR A 137 26.95 6.83 -2.48
C TYR A 137 25.86 7.45 -3.34
N ALA A 138 24.95 8.20 -2.74
CA ALA A 138 23.85 8.82 -3.45
C ALA A 138 24.32 9.81 -4.52
N GLN A 139 25.37 10.58 -4.23
CA GLN A 139 25.96 11.49 -5.21
C GLN A 139 26.59 10.70 -6.38
N ALA A 140 27.28 9.60 -6.10
CA ALA A 140 27.85 8.76 -7.15
C ALA A 140 26.77 8.14 -8.05
N ILE A 141 25.64 7.69 -7.49
CA ILE A 141 24.49 7.20 -8.27
C ILE A 141 23.91 8.28 -9.18
N LEU A 142 23.80 9.51 -8.70
CA LEU A 142 23.26 10.60 -9.50
C LEU A 142 24.24 11.05 -10.60
N ASN A 143 25.54 10.99 -10.34
CA ASN A 143 26.54 11.22 -11.39
C ASN A 143 26.46 10.12 -12.46
N LEU A 144 26.26 8.86 -12.08
CA LEU A 144 26.05 7.77 -13.04
C LEU A 144 24.77 7.96 -13.87
N GLU A 145 23.69 8.45 -13.27
CA GLU A 145 22.46 8.79 -13.99
C GLU A 145 22.70 9.92 -15.02
N ASP A 146 23.60 10.87 -14.73
CA ASP A 146 23.96 11.94 -15.66
C ASP A 146 24.93 11.47 -16.77
N GLU A 147 25.73 10.43 -16.51
CA GLU A 147 26.78 9.91 -17.42
C GLU A 147 26.30 8.74 -18.30
N VAL A 148 25.38 7.91 -17.78
CA VAL A 148 24.89 6.69 -18.43
C VAL A 148 23.43 6.88 -18.82
N ASP A 149 23.18 6.83 -20.13
CA ASP A 149 21.83 6.91 -20.67
C ASP A 149 20.92 5.83 -20.06
N ASP A 150 19.80 6.27 -19.49
CA ASP A 150 18.81 5.42 -18.83
C ASP A 150 19.41 4.48 -17.77
N PHE A 151 20.32 5.00 -16.94
CA PHE A 151 21.02 4.22 -15.92
C PHE A 151 20.07 3.34 -15.09
N SER A 152 18.87 3.84 -14.78
CA SER A 152 17.81 3.09 -14.09
C SER A 152 17.43 1.73 -14.71
N THR A 153 17.61 1.55 -16.02
CA THR A 153 17.38 0.27 -16.72
C THR A 153 18.64 -0.57 -16.87
N THR A 154 19.82 0.00 -16.59
CA THR A 154 21.13 -0.64 -16.69
C THR A 154 21.69 -1.15 -15.36
N ILE A 155 20.90 -1.17 -14.28
CA ILE A 155 21.31 -1.63 -12.95
C ILE A 155 20.46 -2.81 -12.44
N ILE A 156 21.12 -3.80 -11.85
CA ILE A 156 20.56 -4.93 -11.11
C ILE A 156 20.87 -4.77 -9.62
N MET A 157 19.86 -4.88 -8.76
CA MET A 157 20.02 -4.86 -7.29
C MET A 157 19.61 -6.20 -6.68
N SER A 158 20.40 -6.74 -5.76
CA SER A 158 20.19 -8.06 -5.16
C SER A 158 20.21 -8.07 -3.64
N ASP A 159 19.52 -9.04 -3.06
CA ASP A 159 19.44 -9.26 -1.60
C ASP A 159 18.88 -10.65 -1.26
N GLU A 160 18.92 -11.03 0.02
CA GLU A 160 18.29 -12.21 0.59
C GLU A 160 17.17 -11.90 1.58
N ALA A 161 16.08 -12.69 1.52
CA ALA A 161 15.02 -12.65 2.52
C ALA A 161 14.62 -14.02 3.05
N HIS A 162 14.31 -14.05 4.35
CA HIS A 162 13.66 -15.20 4.98
C HIS A 162 12.13 -15.11 4.87
N PHE A 163 11.52 -16.24 4.48
CA PHE A 163 10.08 -16.48 4.50
C PHE A 163 9.83 -17.72 5.35
N HIS A 164 8.95 -17.63 6.34
CA HIS A 164 8.64 -18.81 7.17
C HIS A 164 7.30 -19.42 6.77
N LEU A 165 7.16 -20.73 6.94
CA LEU A 165 6.01 -21.51 6.50
C LEU A 165 4.74 -21.18 7.27
N ASN A 166 4.85 -20.99 8.58
CA ASN A 166 3.75 -20.47 9.41
C ASN A 166 3.39 -19.00 9.09
N GLY A 167 3.94 -18.47 8.00
CA GLY A 167 3.80 -17.10 7.59
C GLY A 167 4.41 -16.15 8.57
N TYR A 168 5.60 -16.50 9.15
CA TYR A 168 6.27 -15.78 10.25
C TYR A 168 5.76 -14.38 10.29
N VAL A 169 4.88 -14.21 11.26
CA VAL A 169 4.20 -12.96 11.37
C VAL A 169 5.20 -12.09 12.04
N ASN A 170 5.77 -11.22 11.22
CA ASN A 170 6.45 -10.04 11.69
C ASN A 170 5.64 -9.50 12.87
N LYS A 171 6.22 -9.38 14.07
CA LYS A 171 5.51 -8.76 15.22
C LYS A 171 4.97 -7.36 14.86
N GLN A 172 5.47 -6.75 13.78
CA GLN A 172 4.92 -5.54 13.13
C GLN A 172 3.58 -5.76 12.36
N ASN A 173 3.08 -6.99 12.20
CA ASN A 173 1.90 -7.37 11.40
C ASN A 173 0.80 -8.13 12.18
N TYR A 174 0.97 -8.48 13.46
CA TYR A 174 -0.14 -9.07 14.25
C TYR A 174 -1.08 -7.99 14.81
N ARG A 175 -2.33 -8.01 14.35
CA ARG A 175 -3.46 -7.24 14.91
C ARG A 175 -4.28 -8.16 15.83
N PHE A 176 -4.58 -7.69 17.05
CA PHE A 176 -5.63 -8.28 17.89
C PHE A 176 -6.78 -7.29 18.04
N TRP A 177 -8.02 -7.76 17.90
CA TRP A 177 -9.24 -7.01 18.21
C TRP A 177 -9.94 -7.70 19.38
N GLY A 178 -10.23 -6.99 20.47
CA GLY A 178 -10.97 -7.55 21.60
C GLY A 178 -11.41 -6.48 22.61
N THR A 179 -12.49 -6.76 23.33
CA THR A 179 -13.00 -5.93 24.45
C THR A 179 -12.33 -6.28 25.79
N GLU A 180 -11.59 -7.38 25.87
CA GLU A 180 -10.69 -7.77 26.97
C GLU A 180 -9.41 -8.46 26.42
N ASN A 181 -8.42 -8.76 27.29
CA ASN A 181 -7.17 -9.43 26.92
C ASN A 181 -7.44 -10.82 26.32
N PRO A 182 -7.02 -11.11 25.07
CA PRO A 182 -7.37 -12.35 24.39
C PRO A 182 -6.68 -13.60 24.97
N ARG A 183 -5.68 -13.46 25.85
CA ARG A 183 -4.86 -14.57 26.42
C ARG A 183 -4.36 -15.56 25.35
N VAL A 184 -4.10 -15.08 24.14
CA VAL A 184 -3.57 -15.89 23.05
C VAL A 184 -2.05 -15.97 23.21
N MET A 185 -1.56 -17.16 23.54
CA MET A 185 -0.16 -17.51 23.38
C MET A 185 0.02 -18.06 21.96
N HIS A 186 0.85 -17.39 21.15
CA HIS A 186 1.30 -17.96 19.89
C HIS A 186 2.51 -18.83 20.21
N GLU A 187 2.29 -20.15 20.26
CA GLU A 187 3.38 -21.10 20.37
C GLU A 187 4.17 -21.08 19.05
N GLU A 188 5.33 -20.44 19.09
CA GLU A 188 6.32 -20.58 18.03
C GLU A 188 6.95 -21.97 18.17
N PRO A 189 6.98 -22.79 17.11
CA PRO A 189 7.81 -23.99 17.12
C PRO A 189 9.25 -23.57 17.44
N LEU A 190 9.98 -24.35 18.23
CA LEU A 190 11.39 -24.08 18.57
C LEU A 190 12.26 -23.86 17.31
N HIS A 191 11.84 -24.43 16.18
CA HIS A 191 12.43 -24.27 14.86
C HIS A 191 11.34 -24.03 13.79
N PRO A 192 10.91 -22.78 13.55
CA PRO A 192 9.92 -22.51 12.50
C PRO A 192 10.54 -22.77 11.13
N LEU A 193 9.94 -23.68 10.36
CA LEU A 193 10.35 -23.97 8.99
C LEU A 193 10.37 -22.67 8.17
N LYS A 194 11.48 -22.42 7.48
CA LYS A 194 11.68 -21.23 6.65
C LYS A 194 12.34 -21.57 5.34
N VAL A 195 12.26 -20.66 4.38
CA VAL A 195 13.08 -20.59 3.17
C VAL A 195 13.90 -19.31 3.18
N THR A 196 15.14 -19.38 2.72
CA THR A 196 15.96 -18.21 2.41
C THR A 196 16.00 -18.07 0.89
N ALA A 197 15.39 -17.00 0.39
CA ALA A 197 15.34 -16.71 -1.04
C ALA A 197 16.32 -15.58 -1.36
N TRP A 198 17.04 -15.72 -2.46
CA TRP A 198 17.80 -14.66 -3.11
C TRP A 198 17.13 -14.24 -4.41
N CYS A 199 17.04 -12.95 -4.66
CA CYS A 199 16.58 -12.40 -5.93
C CYS A 199 17.44 -11.20 -6.33
N ALA A 200 17.57 -11.02 -7.65
CA ALA A 200 18.09 -9.82 -8.30
C ALA A 200 16.97 -9.13 -9.08
N VAL A 201 16.82 -7.82 -8.94
CA VAL A 201 15.78 -7.02 -9.58
C VAL A 201 16.41 -6.04 -10.55
N HIS A 202 15.86 -5.97 -11.76
CA HIS A 202 16.15 -4.95 -12.75
C HIS A 202 14.87 -4.48 -13.45
N ALA A 203 14.97 -3.45 -14.30
CA ALA A 203 13.80 -2.86 -14.93
C ALA A 203 13.00 -3.84 -15.81
N GLY A 204 13.67 -4.85 -16.37
CA GLY A 204 13.04 -5.85 -17.24
C GLY A 204 12.43 -7.05 -16.51
N GLY A 205 12.77 -7.28 -15.25
CA GLY A 205 12.38 -8.53 -14.58
C GLY A 205 13.06 -8.78 -13.23
N VAL A 206 12.78 -9.96 -12.68
CA VAL A 206 13.43 -10.50 -11.48
C VAL A 206 14.18 -11.76 -11.87
N ILE A 207 15.49 -11.80 -11.61
CA ILE A 207 16.31 -13.02 -11.67
C ILE A 207 16.22 -13.70 -10.31
N GLY A 208 15.68 -14.91 -10.28
CA GLY A 208 15.31 -15.57 -9.02
C GLY A 208 13.87 -16.07 -9.02
N PRO A 209 13.39 -16.58 -7.87
CA PRO A 209 14.15 -16.78 -6.63
C PRO A 209 15.13 -17.97 -6.71
N PHE A 210 16.32 -17.82 -6.12
CA PHE A 210 17.19 -18.94 -5.73
C PHE A 210 16.95 -19.29 -4.27
N PHE A 211 16.83 -20.58 -3.93
CA PHE A 211 16.61 -21.00 -2.55
C PHE A 211 17.86 -21.68 -1.99
N PHE A 212 18.35 -21.22 -0.84
CA PHE A 212 19.51 -21.82 -0.18
C PHE A 212 19.10 -23.05 0.64
N GLU A 213 19.23 -24.22 0.04
CA GLU A 213 18.81 -25.50 0.63
C GLU A 213 19.88 -26.60 0.55
N ASP A 214 19.72 -27.63 1.37
CA ASP A 214 20.49 -28.87 1.26
C ASP A 214 19.78 -29.89 0.32
N ALA A 215 20.40 -31.06 0.14
CA ALA A 215 19.85 -32.12 -0.71
C ALA A 215 18.50 -32.68 -0.22
N ALA A 216 18.11 -32.40 1.03
CA ALA A 216 16.82 -32.77 1.59
C ALA A 216 15.78 -31.62 1.48
N GLY A 217 16.11 -30.52 0.81
CA GLY A 217 15.24 -29.35 0.65
C GLY A 217 15.09 -28.50 1.91
N GLN A 218 15.98 -28.67 2.90
CA GLN A 218 15.96 -27.90 4.15
C GLN A 218 16.79 -26.64 4.00
N THR A 219 16.29 -25.54 4.56
CA THR A 219 16.98 -24.24 4.46
C THR A 219 18.28 -24.22 5.23
N THR A 220 19.28 -23.65 4.59
CA THR A 220 20.63 -23.56 5.10
C THR A 220 21.07 -22.11 5.25
N THR A 221 22.09 -21.91 6.09
CA THR A 221 22.71 -20.60 6.25
C THR A 221 23.45 -20.22 4.98
N VAL A 222 23.31 -18.96 4.56
CA VAL A 222 24.10 -18.40 3.46
C VAL A 222 25.51 -18.15 3.97
N ASP A 223 26.42 -19.06 3.65
CA ASP A 223 27.85 -18.88 3.83
C ASP A 223 28.51 -18.42 2.52
N GLY A 224 29.78 -18.02 2.58
CA GLY A 224 30.49 -17.54 1.40
C GLY A 224 30.63 -18.58 0.29
N ALA A 225 30.71 -19.87 0.61
CA ALA A 225 30.85 -20.91 -0.42
C ALA A 225 29.52 -21.12 -1.17
N ARG A 226 28.41 -21.22 -0.44
CA ARG A 226 27.06 -21.32 -1.01
C ARG A 226 26.68 -20.08 -1.81
N TYR A 227 27.05 -18.89 -1.31
CA TYR A 227 26.82 -17.65 -2.04
C TYR A 227 27.59 -17.64 -3.37
N ARG A 228 28.87 -18.03 -3.38
CA ARG A 228 29.65 -18.14 -4.63
C ARG A 228 29.09 -19.18 -5.58
N ALA A 229 28.65 -20.34 -5.09
CA ALA A 229 27.99 -21.35 -5.91
C ALA A 229 26.71 -20.79 -6.54
N MET A 230 25.87 -20.10 -5.77
CA MET A 230 24.68 -19.40 -6.30
C MET A 230 25.07 -18.38 -7.39
N LEU A 231 26.13 -17.59 -7.19
CA LEU A 231 26.61 -16.65 -8.20
C LEU A 231 26.99 -17.38 -9.51
N THR A 232 27.85 -18.40 -9.43
CA THR A 232 28.42 -19.05 -10.62
C THR A 232 27.50 -20.04 -11.31
N GLU A 233 26.67 -20.75 -10.55
CA GLU A 233 25.84 -21.86 -11.04
C GLU A 233 24.39 -21.42 -11.33
N PHE A 234 23.99 -20.22 -10.91
CA PHE A 234 22.62 -19.74 -11.12
C PHE A 234 22.56 -18.30 -11.64
N PHE A 235 23.12 -17.33 -10.92
CA PHE A 235 22.92 -15.93 -11.25
C PHE A 235 23.62 -15.53 -12.54
N LEU A 236 24.92 -15.81 -12.66
CA LEU A 236 25.70 -15.44 -13.84
C LEU A 236 25.27 -16.20 -15.10
N LEU A 237 24.76 -17.43 -14.95
CA LEU A 237 24.18 -18.19 -16.07
C LEU A 237 22.91 -17.52 -16.59
N GLN A 238 21.96 -17.18 -15.73
CA GLN A 238 20.74 -16.48 -16.15
C GLN A 238 21.03 -15.09 -16.71
N LEU A 239 22.01 -14.40 -16.15
CA LEU A 239 22.45 -13.10 -16.65
C LEU A 239 22.92 -13.19 -18.10
N ASN A 240 23.69 -14.23 -18.44
CA ASN A 240 24.13 -14.50 -19.79
C ASN A 240 22.98 -14.96 -20.72
N GLU A 241 22.07 -15.81 -20.23
CA GLU A 241 20.89 -16.24 -21.00
C GLU A 241 19.95 -15.08 -21.36
N LEU A 242 19.87 -14.07 -20.50
CA LEU A 242 19.03 -12.89 -20.68
C LEU A 242 19.74 -11.74 -21.42
N GLY A 243 21.05 -11.87 -21.72
CA GLY A 243 21.84 -10.81 -22.37
C GLY A 243 22.01 -9.57 -21.49
N LEU A 244 22.24 -9.77 -20.19
CA LEU A 244 22.33 -8.72 -19.17
C LEU A 244 23.76 -8.56 -18.61
N GLU A 245 24.77 -9.01 -19.35
CA GLU A 245 26.20 -8.99 -18.97
C GLU A 245 26.74 -7.56 -18.80
N ASP A 246 26.13 -6.59 -19.47
CA ASP A 246 26.54 -5.19 -19.48
C ASP A 246 25.92 -4.32 -18.38
N MET A 247 25.17 -4.93 -17.46
CA MET A 247 24.51 -4.21 -16.35
C MET A 247 25.46 -3.88 -15.18
N TRP A 248 25.14 -2.81 -14.45
CA TRP A 248 25.68 -2.55 -13.12
C TRP A 248 25.10 -3.53 -12.11
N PHE A 249 25.92 -4.07 -11.22
CA PHE A 249 25.48 -5.01 -10.20
C PHE A 249 25.66 -4.44 -8.79
N GLN A 250 24.58 -4.47 -8.01
CA GLN A 250 24.58 -4.06 -6.62
C GLN A 250 24.29 -5.23 -5.67
N GLN A 251 25.12 -5.32 -4.62
CA GLN A 251 24.90 -6.17 -3.46
C GLN A 251 25.31 -5.45 -2.16
N ASP A 252 24.79 -5.91 -1.03
CA ASP A 252 25.03 -5.27 0.27
C ASP A 252 26.43 -5.58 0.85
N GLY A 253 26.64 -5.18 2.11
CA GLY A 253 27.92 -5.33 2.81
C GLY A 253 28.09 -6.60 3.65
N ALA A 254 27.26 -7.64 3.46
CA ALA A 254 27.33 -8.87 4.24
C ALA A 254 28.70 -9.58 4.11
N THR A 255 29.08 -10.37 5.12
CA THR A 255 30.39 -11.02 5.15
C THR A 255 30.61 -11.98 3.98
N ALA A 256 29.57 -12.69 3.53
CA ALA A 256 29.64 -13.58 2.37
C ALA A 256 29.88 -12.82 1.06
N HIS A 257 29.30 -11.61 0.95
CA HIS A 257 29.33 -10.76 -0.25
C HIS A 257 30.69 -10.06 -0.41
N THR A 258 31.30 -9.72 0.73
CA THR A 258 32.54 -8.93 0.80
C THR A 258 33.80 -9.77 0.96
N ALA A 259 33.68 -11.09 1.05
CA ALA A 259 34.81 -12.01 1.02
C ALA A 259 35.59 -11.85 -0.29
N ARG A 260 36.93 -11.84 -0.22
CA ARG A 260 37.80 -11.61 -1.40
C ARG A 260 37.43 -12.51 -2.58
N ALA A 261 37.29 -13.82 -2.35
CA ALA A 261 36.91 -14.77 -3.39
C ALA A 261 35.55 -14.47 -4.05
N THR A 262 34.59 -13.92 -3.29
CA THR A 262 33.29 -13.50 -3.83
C THR A 262 33.43 -12.22 -4.65
N THR A 263 34.16 -11.24 -4.12
CA THR A 263 34.40 -9.97 -4.82
C THR A 263 35.20 -10.18 -6.11
N ASP A 264 36.16 -11.10 -6.15
CA ASP A 264 36.94 -11.40 -7.35
C ASP A 264 36.07 -11.98 -8.49
N ILE A 265 35.12 -12.87 -8.16
CA ILE A 265 34.13 -13.39 -9.12
C ILE A 265 33.31 -12.24 -9.70
N LEU A 266 32.77 -11.37 -8.82
CA LEU A 266 31.91 -10.28 -9.25
C LEU A 266 32.66 -9.19 -10.02
N LYS A 267 33.90 -8.87 -9.67
CA LYS A 267 34.74 -7.93 -10.45
C LYS A 267 35.08 -8.48 -11.83
N THR A 268 35.20 -9.80 -11.97
CA THR A 268 35.39 -10.44 -13.26
C THR A 268 34.12 -10.37 -14.12
N ALA A 269 32.95 -10.58 -13.51
CA ALA A 269 31.67 -10.53 -14.21
C ALA A 269 31.19 -9.10 -14.53
N PHE A 270 31.50 -8.14 -13.65
CA PHE A 270 31.05 -6.74 -13.75
C PHE A 270 32.24 -5.76 -13.68
N PRO A 271 33.17 -5.80 -14.65
CA PRO A 271 34.38 -4.98 -14.60
C PRO A 271 34.04 -3.49 -14.65
N GLY A 272 34.39 -2.76 -13.59
CA GLY A 272 34.10 -1.32 -13.45
C GLY A 272 32.63 -1.00 -13.16
N ARG A 273 31.80 -2.02 -12.92
CA ARG A 273 30.34 -1.94 -12.79
C ARG A 273 29.81 -2.56 -11.49
N LEU A 274 30.69 -2.78 -10.50
CA LEU A 274 30.33 -3.40 -9.23
C LEU A 274 30.07 -2.38 -8.11
N ILE A 275 28.84 -2.38 -7.60
CA ILE A 275 28.40 -1.63 -6.43
C ILE A 275 28.38 -2.57 -5.22
N SER A 276 29.37 -2.46 -4.35
CA SER A 276 29.47 -3.27 -3.13
C SER A 276 30.38 -2.59 -2.11
N ARG A 277 30.49 -3.11 -0.89
CA ARG A 277 31.35 -2.51 0.14
C ARG A 277 32.81 -2.32 -0.31
N PHE A 278 33.31 -3.25 -1.13
CA PHE A 278 34.67 -3.23 -1.71
C PHE A 278 34.65 -3.29 -3.26
N GLY A 279 33.54 -2.85 -3.86
CA GLY A 279 33.37 -2.74 -5.30
C GLY A 279 34.03 -1.50 -5.89
N ASP A 280 33.73 -1.22 -7.16
CA ASP A 280 34.16 0.00 -7.85
C ASP A 280 33.44 1.24 -7.29
N LEU A 281 32.16 1.08 -6.93
CA LEU A 281 31.38 2.06 -6.18
C LEU A 281 31.03 1.50 -4.79
N HIS A 282 31.41 2.23 -3.75
CA HIS A 282 31.22 1.80 -2.37
C HIS A 282 29.74 1.82 -1.94
N TRP A 283 29.22 0.64 -1.57
CA TRP A 283 27.89 0.52 -0.95
C TRP A 283 27.88 0.98 0.51
N PRO A 284 26.94 1.84 0.94
CA PRO A 284 26.84 2.34 2.30
C PRO A 284 26.18 1.31 3.23
N ALA A 285 26.78 1.09 4.41
CA ALA A 285 26.20 0.21 5.41
C ALA A 285 24.80 0.68 5.87
N ARG A 286 23.95 -0.27 6.30
CA ARG A 286 22.62 0.00 6.89
C ARG A 286 21.70 0.85 6.03
N SER A 287 21.67 0.57 4.73
CA SER A 287 20.90 1.35 3.75
C SER A 287 19.82 0.53 3.01
N PRO A 288 18.94 -0.21 3.72
CA PRO A 288 17.87 -0.99 3.08
C PRO A 288 16.82 -0.10 2.39
N ASP A 289 16.78 1.19 2.70
CA ASP A 289 15.92 2.17 2.03
C ASP A 289 16.44 2.61 0.65
N LEU A 290 17.63 2.12 0.25
CA LEU A 290 18.27 2.39 -1.04
C LEU A 290 18.35 1.14 -1.95
N THR A 291 17.95 -0.05 -1.46
CA THR A 291 17.92 -1.32 -2.22
C THR A 291 16.49 -1.69 -2.63
N VAL A 292 16.29 -1.93 -3.92
CA VAL A 292 14.99 -2.35 -4.47
C VAL A 292 14.42 -3.60 -3.79
N PRO A 293 15.21 -4.67 -3.54
CA PRO A 293 14.70 -5.84 -2.83
C PRO A 293 14.06 -5.51 -1.47
N ASP A 294 14.72 -4.66 -0.66
CA ASP A 294 14.27 -4.30 0.68
C ASP A 294 13.06 -3.38 0.70
N PHE A 295 13.13 -2.25 -0.03
CA PHE A 295 12.05 -1.25 0.04
C PHE A 295 10.81 -1.65 -0.76
N PHE A 296 10.93 -2.61 -1.70
CA PHE A 296 9.84 -3.03 -2.58
C PHE A 296 9.61 -4.55 -2.58
N LEU A 297 10.55 -5.35 -3.11
CA LEU A 297 10.28 -6.75 -3.48
C LEU A 297 9.80 -7.60 -2.30
N TRP A 298 10.52 -7.56 -1.18
CA TRP A 298 10.21 -8.41 -0.03
C TRP A 298 8.89 -8.04 0.63
N GLY A 299 8.57 -6.74 0.68
CA GLY A 299 7.27 -6.26 1.15
C GLY A 299 6.13 -6.72 0.23
N PHE A 300 6.33 -6.59 -1.08
CA PHE A 300 5.38 -7.04 -2.11
C PHE A 300 5.13 -8.55 -2.01
N LEU A 301 6.18 -9.37 -2.05
CA LEU A 301 6.07 -10.83 -2.00
C LEU A 301 5.40 -11.30 -0.71
N LYS A 302 5.83 -10.80 0.46
CA LYS A 302 5.22 -11.18 1.76
C LYS A 302 3.73 -10.82 1.85
N SER A 303 3.26 -9.83 1.09
CA SER A 303 1.84 -9.50 1.05
C SER A 303 0.98 -10.48 0.23
N ARG A 304 1.61 -11.26 -0.67
CA ARG A 304 0.92 -12.11 -1.65
C ARG A 304 1.13 -13.61 -1.44
N VAL A 305 2.35 -14.05 -1.13
CA VAL A 305 2.69 -15.48 -1.09
C VAL A 305 2.00 -16.26 0.04
N TYR A 306 1.41 -15.55 1.00
CA TYR A 306 0.66 -16.12 2.13
C TYR A 306 -0.87 -16.03 1.97
N VAL A 307 -1.40 -15.45 0.88
CA VAL A 307 -2.85 -15.30 0.66
C VAL A 307 -3.57 -16.66 0.70
N ASN A 308 -2.95 -17.68 0.10
CA ASN A 308 -3.50 -19.04 0.04
C ASN A 308 -3.05 -19.93 1.22
N LYS A 309 -2.36 -19.36 2.23
CA LYS A 309 -1.86 -20.07 3.42
C LYS A 309 -1.11 -21.38 3.09
N PRO A 310 0.09 -21.30 2.46
CA PRO A 310 0.83 -22.49 2.07
C PRO A 310 1.13 -23.39 3.29
N GLU A 311 0.85 -24.68 3.15
CA GLU A 311 1.05 -25.69 4.22
C GLU A 311 2.41 -26.40 4.12
N THR A 312 3.11 -26.28 2.99
CA THR A 312 4.44 -26.87 2.75
C THR A 312 5.45 -25.82 2.27
N LEU A 313 6.75 -26.08 2.50
CA LEU A 313 7.81 -25.21 1.99
C LEU A 313 7.80 -25.14 0.45
N GLU A 314 7.49 -26.25 -0.23
CA GLU A 314 7.36 -26.27 -1.68
C GLU A 314 6.22 -25.38 -2.18
N ALA A 315 5.03 -25.45 -1.55
CA ALA A 315 3.93 -24.56 -1.91
C ALA A 315 4.29 -23.08 -1.69
N LEU A 316 5.05 -22.77 -0.63
CA LEU A 316 5.56 -21.42 -0.40
C LEU A 316 6.57 -20.99 -1.48
N LYS A 317 7.50 -21.87 -1.87
CA LYS A 317 8.47 -21.61 -2.96
C LYS A 317 7.76 -21.38 -4.28
N ASP A 318 6.76 -22.19 -4.61
CA ASP A 318 5.97 -22.06 -5.83
C ASP A 318 5.19 -20.74 -5.87
N ASN A 319 4.62 -20.31 -4.74
CA ASN A 319 4.00 -19.00 -4.63
C ASN A 319 5.03 -17.87 -4.88
N ILE A 320 6.24 -17.97 -4.30
CA ILE A 320 7.30 -16.96 -4.53
C ILE A 320 7.70 -16.94 -6.01
N ARG A 321 7.97 -18.10 -6.62
CA ARG A 321 8.30 -18.23 -8.06
C ARG A 321 7.21 -17.61 -8.93
N HIS A 322 5.95 -17.90 -8.62
CA HIS A 322 4.80 -17.38 -9.35
C HIS A 322 4.69 -15.86 -9.27
N GLU A 323 4.80 -15.27 -8.07
CA GLU A 323 4.73 -13.83 -7.88
C GLU A 323 5.93 -13.09 -8.50
N CYS A 324 7.14 -13.65 -8.43
CA CYS A 324 8.30 -13.09 -9.13
C CYS A 324 8.10 -13.08 -10.65
N LYS A 325 7.61 -14.17 -11.23
CA LYS A 325 7.36 -14.28 -12.68
C LYS A 325 6.25 -13.35 -13.18
N ASN A 326 5.27 -13.04 -12.33
CA ASN A 326 4.14 -12.18 -12.69
C ASN A 326 4.37 -10.69 -12.41
N LEU A 327 5.52 -10.30 -11.85
CA LEU A 327 5.87 -8.89 -11.71
C LEU A 327 6.04 -8.28 -13.10
N SER A 328 5.26 -7.24 -13.40
CA SER A 328 5.28 -6.64 -14.72
C SER A 328 6.53 -5.78 -14.92
N PRO A 329 7.15 -5.78 -16.11
CA PRO A 329 8.30 -4.92 -16.41
C PRO A 329 8.00 -3.43 -16.22
N GLU A 330 6.76 -2.99 -16.45
CA GLU A 330 6.38 -1.59 -16.25
C GLU A 330 6.45 -1.17 -14.77
N VAL A 331 6.02 -2.05 -13.87
CA VAL A 331 6.14 -1.81 -12.42
C VAL A 331 7.61 -1.79 -12.01
N LEU A 332 8.40 -2.74 -12.52
CA LEU A 332 9.82 -2.83 -12.19
C LEU A 332 10.61 -1.63 -12.71
N ALA A 333 10.34 -1.16 -13.93
CA ALA A 333 10.96 0.05 -14.47
C ALA A 333 10.70 1.28 -13.59
N GLU A 334 9.46 1.48 -13.10
CA GLU A 334 9.18 2.61 -12.20
C GLU A 334 9.82 2.42 -10.81
N VAL A 335 9.91 1.19 -10.31
CA VAL A 335 10.61 0.87 -9.07
C VAL A 335 12.11 1.15 -9.17
N MET A 336 12.74 0.83 -10.30
CA MET A 336 14.15 1.12 -10.53
C MET A 336 14.40 2.63 -10.65
N LYS A 337 13.54 3.37 -11.35
CA LYS A 337 13.56 4.85 -11.35
C LYS A 337 13.41 5.42 -9.95
N ASN A 338 12.57 4.82 -9.13
CA ASN A 338 12.40 5.21 -7.73
C ASN A 338 13.68 4.98 -6.91
N ALA A 339 14.47 3.95 -7.21
CA ALA A 339 15.78 3.76 -6.56
C ALA A 339 16.72 4.95 -6.80
N ILE A 340 16.74 5.50 -8.02
CA ILE A 340 17.52 6.71 -8.35
C ILE A 340 16.94 7.95 -7.66
N LYS A 341 15.61 8.12 -7.66
CA LYS A 341 14.93 9.21 -6.93
C LYS A 341 15.26 9.17 -5.42
N ARG A 342 15.35 7.97 -4.83
CA ARG A 342 15.73 7.76 -3.43
C ARG A 342 17.16 8.22 -3.13
N ALA A 343 18.10 8.09 -4.06
CA ALA A 343 19.43 8.67 -3.92
C ALA A 343 19.35 10.21 -3.77
N ARG A 344 18.56 10.90 -4.60
CA ARG A 344 18.35 12.35 -4.45
C ARG A 344 17.80 12.73 -3.08
N ILE A 345 16.86 11.96 -2.56
CA ILE A 345 16.26 12.21 -1.24
C ILE A 345 17.26 11.95 -0.13
N ALA A 346 18.11 10.92 -0.26
CA ALA A 346 19.20 10.65 0.68
C ALA A 346 20.16 11.85 0.80
N ILE A 347 20.46 12.54 -0.30
CA ILE A 347 21.25 13.79 -0.26
C ILE A 347 20.47 14.89 0.45
N ASN A 348 19.22 15.11 0.07
CA ASN A 348 18.38 16.18 0.62
C ASN A 348 18.16 16.06 2.14
N CYS A 349 18.14 14.83 2.68
CA CYS A 349 18.04 14.58 4.12
C CYS A 349 19.41 14.45 4.82
N GLY A 350 20.51 14.80 4.15
CA GLY A 350 21.86 14.75 4.72
C GLY A 350 22.30 13.35 5.12
N GLY A 351 21.89 12.33 4.35
CA GLY A 351 22.21 10.92 4.57
C GLY A 351 21.39 10.26 5.68
N ALA A 352 20.35 10.91 6.20
CA ALA A 352 19.41 10.27 7.12
C ALA A 352 18.62 9.14 6.43
N HIS A 353 17.91 8.35 7.23
CA HIS A 353 16.96 7.38 6.70
C HIS A 353 15.83 8.10 5.97
N LEU A 354 15.41 7.54 4.85
CA LEU A 354 14.27 8.07 4.09
C LEU A 354 12.99 7.80 4.87
N THR A 355 12.22 8.86 5.15
CA THR A 355 10.96 8.77 5.91
C THR A 355 9.77 8.40 5.03
N ASP A 356 9.91 8.49 3.71
CA ASP A 356 8.81 8.35 2.77
C ASP A 356 8.72 6.95 2.17
N ILE A 357 7.52 6.37 2.25
CA ILE A 357 7.09 5.32 1.31
C ILE A 357 6.73 6.06 0.02
N ILE A 358 7.72 6.26 -0.84
CA ILE A 358 7.50 6.88 -2.15
C ILE A 358 6.85 5.83 -3.06
N PHE A 359 5.53 5.73 -2.98
CA PHE A 359 4.71 5.33 -4.13
C PHE A 359 3.83 6.52 -4.45
N SER A 360 4.37 7.49 -5.19
CA SER A 360 3.51 8.38 -5.96
C SER A 360 3.01 7.57 -7.15
N THR A 361 1.75 7.13 -7.09
CA THR A 361 0.99 6.72 -8.27
C THR A 361 0.90 7.84 -9.28
#